data_AF-A0AAN7WI06-F1
#
_entry.id   AF-A0AAN7WI06-F1
#
_cell.length_a   1.000
_cell.length_b   1.000
_cell.length_c   1.000
_cell.angle_alpha   90.00
_cell.angle_beta   90.00
_cell.angle_gamma   90.00
#
_symmetry.space_group_name_H-M   'P 1'
#
loop_
_entity.id
_entity.type
_entity.pdbx_description
1 polymer ?
#
loop_
_entity_poly.entity_id
_entity_poly.type
_entity_poly.pdbx_seq_one_letter_code
_entity_poly.pdbx_strand_id
1 'polypeptide(L)'
;MKSIRANPLSSHVGSRIVFTHTINLASSRHLHVSFINHYARTRFSPRKNDKQKKQKNPSPTTLFPIKPSTNLRVTDPIPPTKDNIQCSESHPLWQFFHDKQFIRSSDQLDLTSRAWSIPELRRKSFNDLHSLWYNCLIERNRLAREIHLIRAGLHTEIDSFVTVDERIRTTMWRIRHVLSERDIAFKNAISNDLERQKLIDEFSKTFTQVNLDSNSNSLAKDLENDDSWEKLKRFQLAVFGINEIIEENKTIDKNFVHGIKLVANLKLQKLSSIDPSIKDWYINKWGGNQLTDIAQCFVVFSCENDVKSTLDACSIVNELRSDPSKLIPENKEIQTVKSYIQKLIEFTDG
;
A
#
# COMPACT_ATOMS: atom_id res chain seq x y z
N MET A 1 12.61 36.54 26.01
CA MET A 1 12.90 35.25 25.36
C MET A 1 12.14 35.18 24.04
N LYS A 2 12.89 34.96 22.94
CA LYS A 2 12.51 34.41 21.61
C LYS A 2 11.36 35.12 20.86
N SER A 3 11.63 36.03 19.91
CA SER A 3 12.19 35.86 18.54
C SER A 3 11.33 34.98 17.62
N ILE A 4 10.80 35.58 16.55
CA ILE A 4 10.81 35.13 15.13
C ILE A 4 10.51 36.42 14.31
N ARG A 5 11.51 37.09 13.73
CA ARG A 5 12.04 36.96 12.34
C ARG A 5 10.98 36.91 11.23
N ALA A 6 10.94 37.96 10.42
CA ALA A 6 10.88 37.83 8.96
C ALA A 6 11.44 39.11 8.31
N ASN A 7 12.38 38.92 7.39
CA ASN A 7 12.90 39.90 6.43
C ASN A 7 13.08 39.12 5.09
N PRO A 8 13.28 39.78 3.94
CA PRO A 8 12.32 39.83 2.83
C PRO A 8 12.89 39.29 1.51
N LEU A 9 12.09 39.23 0.44
CA LEU A 9 12.50 39.23 -1.00
C LEU A 9 11.24 39.56 -1.83
N SER A 10 11.18 40.75 -2.48
CA SER A 10 11.44 40.98 -3.92
C SER A 10 10.42 40.27 -4.82
N SER A 11 9.62 40.87 -5.70
CA SER A 11 9.74 42.02 -6.62
C SER A 11 8.30 42.37 -7.09
N HIS A 12 7.90 43.55 -7.56
CA HIS A 12 8.39 44.30 -8.72
C HIS A 12 7.69 45.68 -8.78
N VAL A 13 8.47 46.75 -8.98
CA VAL A 13 8.28 47.94 -9.86
C VAL A 13 6.83 48.38 -10.15
N GLY A 14 6.33 49.52 -9.65
CA GLY A 14 6.59 50.89 -10.14
C GLY A 14 5.37 51.39 -10.94
N SER A 15 4.62 52.42 -10.52
CA SER A 15 4.99 53.82 -10.72
C SER A 15 4.03 54.77 -9.98
N ARG A 16 4.60 55.88 -9.51
CA ARG A 16 4.00 56.97 -8.73
C ARG A 16 3.10 57.86 -9.59
N ILE A 17 2.09 58.47 -8.97
CA ILE A 17 1.81 59.90 -9.14
C ILE A 17 1.54 60.51 -7.76
N VAL A 18 2.39 61.47 -7.39
CA VAL A 18 2.32 62.28 -6.17
C VAL A 18 1.70 63.61 -6.58
N PHE A 19 0.67 64.07 -5.87
CA PHE A 19 0.28 65.49 -5.88
C PHE A 19 0.47 66.06 -4.48
N THR A 20 1.47 66.93 -4.37
CA THR A 20 1.70 67.81 -3.22
C THR A 20 0.77 69.02 -3.32
N HIS A 21 0.28 69.48 -2.17
CA HIS A 21 -0.42 70.76 -2.06
C HIS A 21 0.10 71.53 -0.85
N THR A 22 0.95 72.52 -1.10
CA THR A 22 1.21 73.68 -0.22
C THR A 22 1.53 74.89 -1.11
N ILE A 23 0.56 75.78 -1.33
CA ILE A 23 0.41 77.11 -0.68
C ILE A 23 1.46 78.15 -1.16
N ASN A 24 1.07 79.19 -1.92
CA ASN A 24 0.92 80.56 -1.38
C ASN A 24 0.58 81.66 -2.41
N LEU A 25 -0.19 82.64 -1.91
CA LEU A 25 -0.28 84.08 -2.22
C LEU A 25 -0.29 84.54 -3.69
N ALA A 26 -1.42 85.12 -4.11
CA ALA A 26 -1.56 86.59 -4.24
C ALA A 26 -2.94 86.92 -4.82
N SER A 27 -3.70 87.77 -4.16
CA SER A 27 -4.27 88.97 -4.79
C SER A 27 -5.21 89.67 -3.80
N SER A 28 -4.78 90.87 -3.40
CA SER A 28 -5.61 92.05 -3.17
C SER A 28 -7.01 91.81 -2.61
N ARG A 29 -7.11 91.88 -1.28
CA ARG A 29 -8.35 92.28 -0.61
C ARG A 29 -8.65 93.73 -0.96
N HIS A 30 -9.23 93.99 -2.12
CA HIS A 30 -10.13 95.12 -2.23
C HIS A 30 -11.35 94.80 -1.38
N LEU A 31 -11.48 95.55 -0.29
CA LEU A 31 -12.65 95.58 0.58
C LEU A 31 -13.85 96.08 -0.23
N HIS A 32 -14.44 95.22 -1.06
CA HIS A 32 -15.84 95.39 -1.42
C HIS A 32 -16.65 94.93 -0.22
N VAL A 33 -16.82 95.87 0.72
CA VAL A 33 -17.95 95.88 1.64
C VAL A 33 -19.20 96.09 0.79
N SER A 34 -19.59 95.07 0.04
CA SER A 34 -20.99 94.95 -0.32
C SER A 34 -21.68 94.57 0.98
N PHE A 35 -22.29 95.55 1.64
CA PHE A 35 -23.39 95.32 2.56
C PHE A 35 -24.42 94.48 1.79
N ILE A 36 -24.27 93.16 1.82
CA ILE A 36 -25.30 92.25 1.33
C ILE A 36 -26.38 92.36 2.40
N ASN A 37 -27.26 93.36 2.20
CA ASN A 37 -28.50 93.45 2.91
C ASN A 37 -29.15 92.06 2.82
N HIS A 38 -29.17 91.34 3.94
CA HIS A 38 -30.00 90.15 4.10
C HIS A 38 -31.46 90.62 4.19
N TYR A 39 -31.97 91.19 3.10
CA TYR A 39 -33.40 91.41 2.95
C TYR A 39 -34.03 90.07 2.63
N ALA A 40 -34.91 89.61 3.52
CA ALA A 40 -35.77 88.47 3.25
C ALA A 40 -36.51 88.68 1.93
N ARG A 41 -36.76 87.59 1.20
CA ARG A 41 -37.51 87.61 -0.05
C ARG A 41 -38.91 88.19 0.21
N THR A 42 -39.15 89.44 -0.19
CA THR A 42 -40.46 90.10 -0.07
C THR A 42 -41.33 89.85 -1.31
N ARG A 43 -42.63 90.17 -1.25
CA ARG A 43 -43.53 90.11 -2.42
C ARG A 43 -43.04 90.94 -3.61
N PHE A 44 -42.20 91.94 -3.36
CA PHE A 44 -41.64 92.85 -4.37
C PHE A 44 -40.22 92.47 -4.82
N SER A 45 -39.66 91.37 -4.33
CA SER A 45 -38.34 90.90 -4.78
C SER A 45 -38.41 90.35 -6.22
N PRO A 46 -37.66 90.91 -7.19
CA PRO A 46 -37.70 90.45 -8.57
C PRO A 46 -37.15 89.03 -8.66
N ARG A 47 -37.76 88.18 -9.50
CA ARG A 47 -37.24 86.82 -9.74
C ARG A 47 -35.87 86.94 -10.40
N LYS A 48 -34.90 86.20 -9.88
CA LYS A 48 -33.57 86.08 -10.51
C LYS A 48 -33.78 85.43 -11.88
N ASN A 49 -33.18 86.01 -12.93
CA ASN A 49 -33.26 85.44 -14.27
C ASN A 49 -32.73 84.00 -14.24
N ASP A 50 -33.45 83.08 -14.88
CA ASP A 50 -32.99 81.70 -15.03
C ASP A 50 -31.61 81.71 -15.70
N LYS A 51 -30.71 80.84 -15.23
CA LYS A 51 -29.41 80.66 -15.87
C LYS A 51 -29.66 80.36 -17.33
N GLN A 52 -29.03 81.12 -18.23
CA GLN A 52 -29.13 80.88 -19.67
C GLN A 52 -28.84 79.40 -19.94
N LYS A 53 -29.78 78.71 -20.59
CA LYS A 53 -29.61 77.30 -20.96
C LYS A 53 -28.34 77.21 -21.82
N LYS A 54 -27.35 76.43 -21.36
CA LYS A 54 -26.17 76.12 -22.19
C LYS A 54 -26.65 75.54 -23.52
N GLN A 55 -25.98 75.90 -24.62
CA GLN A 55 -26.26 75.33 -25.94
C GLN A 55 -26.17 73.79 -25.87
N LYS A 56 -26.98 73.10 -26.68
CA LYS A 56 -27.20 71.64 -26.64
C LYS A 56 -25.88 70.89 -26.37
N ASN A 57 -25.79 70.23 -25.21
CA ASN A 57 -24.68 69.33 -24.90
C ASN A 57 -24.60 68.22 -25.99
N PRO A 58 -23.40 67.68 -26.29
CA PRO A 58 -23.28 66.58 -27.26
C PRO A 58 -24.19 65.41 -26.85
N SER A 59 -24.82 64.79 -27.84
CA SER A 59 -25.69 63.62 -27.64
C SER A 59 -24.92 62.52 -26.90
N PRO A 60 -25.56 61.82 -25.95
CA PRO A 60 -24.93 60.70 -25.25
C PRO A 60 -24.43 59.66 -26.26
N THR A 61 -23.29 59.04 -25.97
CA THR A 61 -22.57 58.12 -26.88
C THR A 61 -23.40 56.90 -27.29
N THR A 62 -24.47 56.58 -26.56
CA THR A 62 -25.39 55.50 -26.88
C THR A 62 -26.59 56.01 -27.68
N LEU A 63 -26.78 55.49 -28.90
CA LEU A 63 -27.90 55.83 -29.79
C LEU A 63 -29.28 55.55 -29.16
N PHE A 64 -29.32 54.62 -28.21
CA PHE A 64 -30.41 54.43 -27.27
C PHE A 64 -29.81 54.38 -25.88
N PRO A 65 -30.10 55.35 -24.98
CA PRO A 65 -29.76 55.17 -23.59
C PRO A 65 -30.60 53.99 -23.08
N ILE A 66 -30.01 52.80 -23.00
CA ILE A 66 -30.62 51.62 -22.37
C ILE A 66 -30.76 51.99 -20.90
N LYS A 67 -31.90 52.58 -20.57
CA LYS A 67 -32.29 52.82 -19.19
C LYS A 67 -32.56 51.44 -18.56
N PRO A 68 -32.23 51.22 -17.28
CA PRO A 68 -32.70 50.03 -16.59
C PRO A 68 -34.22 49.95 -16.77
N SER A 69 -34.75 48.74 -16.92
CA SER A 69 -36.19 48.57 -17.12
C SER A 69 -36.93 49.30 -16.01
N THR A 70 -37.89 50.15 -16.39
CA THR A 70 -38.64 50.99 -15.44
C THR A 70 -39.51 50.17 -14.49
N ASN A 71 -39.67 48.87 -14.78
CA ASN A 71 -40.50 47.92 -14.04
C ASN A 71 -39.68 46.95 -13.17
N LEU A 72 -38.43 47.27 -12.81
CA LEU A 72 -37.70 46.49 -11.81
C LEU A 72 -38.36 46.66 -10.44
N ARG A 73 -38.67 45.54 -9.80
CA ARG A 73 -39.17 45.50 -8.42
C ARG A 73 -38.12 44.82 -7.57
N VAL A 74 -37.83 45.40 -6.41
CA VAL A 74 -36.98 44.73 -5.42
C VAL A 74 -37.77 43.55 -4.88
N THR A 75 -37.34 42.34 -5.24
CA THR A 75 -37.92 41.09 -4.73
C THR A 75 -37.11 40.58 -3.55
N ASP A 76 -37.76 39.87 -2.65
CA ASP A 76 -37.08 39.18 -1.57
C ASP A 76 -36.08 38.15 -2.11
N PRO A 77 -34.97 37.89 -1.40
CA PRO A 77 -34.00 36.88 -1.80
C PRO A 77 -34.64 35.49 -1.79
N ILE A 78 -34.38 34.71 -2.84
CA ILE A 78 -34.88 33.34 -2.97
C ILE A 78 -33.98 32.42 -2.12
N PRO A 79 -34.49 31.78 -1.05
CA PRO A 79 -33.68 30.92 -0.21
C PRO A 79 -33.29 29.63 -0.96
N PRO A 80 -32.04 29.14 -0.82
CA PRO A 80 -31.65 27.88 -1.43
C PRO A 80 -32.40 26.72 -0.79
N THR A 81 -32.97 25.85 -1.63
CA THR A 81 -33.78 24.69 -1.18
C THR A 81 -33.00 23.38 -1.41
N LYS A 82 -33.05 22.47 -0.41
CA LYS A 82 -32.37 21.16 -0.46
C LYS A 82 -32.92 20.22 -1.54
N ASP A 83 -34.17 20.43 -1.97
CA ASP A 83 -34.87 19.58 -2.94
C ASP A 83 -34.23 19.63 -4.33
N ASN A 84 -33.41 20.65 -4.60
CA ASN A 84 -32.60 20.76 -5.80
C ASN A 84 -31.43 19.74 -5.82
N ILE A 85 -31.05 19.18 -4.67
CA ILE A 85 -29.89 18.30 -4.51
C ILE A 85 -30.36 16.86 -4.32
N GLN A 86 -30.00 15.98 -5.24
CA GLN A 86 -30.24 14.54 -5.12
C GLN A 86 -29.03 13.87 -4.45
N CYS A 87 -29.11 13.62 -3.14
CA CYS A 87 -28.07 12.90 -2.42
C CYS A 87 -28.30 11.39 -2.53
N SER A 88 -27.32 10.64 -3.04
CA SER A 88 -27.42 9.18 -3.14
C SER A 88 -27.38 8.51 -1.77
N GLU A 89 -28.14 7.42 -1.63
CA GLU A 89 -28.17 6.67 -0.38
C GLU A 89 -26.84 5.93 -0.09
N SER A 90 -26.13 5.55 -1.15
CA SER A 90 -24.82 4.88 -1.11
C SER A 90 -23.64 5.85 -1.19
N HIS A 91 -23.83 7.11 -0.78
CA HIS A 91 -22.76 8.10 -0.78
C HIS A 91 -21.59 7.67 0.13
N PRO A 92 -20.31 7.72 -0.31
CA PRO A 92 -19.17 7.22 0.48
C PRO A 92 -18.97 7.95 1.81
N LEU A 93 -19.39 9.22 1.92
CA LEU A 93 -19.38 9.96 3.19
C LEU A 93 -20.25 9.29 4.28
N TRP A 94 -21.26 8.49 3.91
CA TRP A 94 -22.04 7.72 4.90
C TRP A 94 -21.20 6.71 5.66
N GLN A 95 -20.04 6.30 5.15
CA GLN A 95 -19.13 5.41 5.85
C GLN A 95 -18.58 6.02 7.15
N PHE A 96 -18.57 7.35 7.30
CA PHE A 96 -18.19 8.04 8.54
C PHE A 96 -19.28 8.03 9.63
N PHE A 97 -20.45 7.49 9.30
CA PHE A 97 -21.58 7.37 10.21
C PHE A 97 -21.82 5.89 10.51
N HIS A 98 -22.36 5.62 11.68
CA HIS A 98 -22.89 4.31 12.03
C HIS A 98 -24.39 4.32 11.73
N ASP A 99 -24.86 3.44 10.84
CA ASP A 99 -26.28 3.32 10.44
C ASP A 99 -26.96 4.65 10.06
N LYS A 100 -26.20 5.57 9.43
CA LYS A 100 -26.64 6.93 9.06
C LYS A 100 -27.15 7.77 10.24
N GLN A 101 -26.81 7.39 11.46
CA GLN A 101 -27.16 8.12 12.68
C GLN A 101 -26.17 9.25 12.94
N PHE A 102 -26.67 10.38 13.44
CA PHE A 102 -25.81 11.54 13.69
C PHE A 102 -24.79 11.28 14.80
N ILE A 103 -25.21 10.68 15.92
CA ILE A 103 -24.40 10.21 17.05
C ILE A 103 -25.06 8.92 17.55
N ARG A 104 -24.25 7.89 17.87
CA ARG A 104 -24.75 6.65 18.49
C ARG A 104 -25.25 6.87 19.92
N SER A 105 -26.27 6.13 20.31
CA SER A 105 -26.69 6.04 21.71
C SER A 105 -25.70 5.16 22.51
N SER A 106 -25.65 5.35 23.83
CA SER A 106 -24.76 4.55 24.69
C SER A 106 -25.01 3.05 24.60
N ASP A 107 -26.26 2.63 24.37
CA ASP A 107 -26.64 1.21 24.23
C ASP A 107 -26.13 0.56 22.94
N GLN A 108 -25.82 1.38 21.92
CA GLN A 108 -25.27 0.93 20.64
C GLN A 108 -23.74 0.88 20.66
N LEU A 109 -23.10 1.43 21.70
CA LEU A 109 -21.66 1.33 21.86
C LEU A 109 -21.27 -0.02 22.43
N ASP A 110 -20.25 -0.62 21.82
CA ASP A 110 -19.73 -1.89 22.28
C ASP A 110 -18.76 -1.72 23.45
N LEU A 111 -19.34 -1.68 24.65
CA LEU A 111 -18.58 -1.59 25.91
C LEU A 111 -18.16 -2.97 26.44
N THR A 112 -18.69 -4.06 25.88
CA THR A 112 -18.46 -5.42 26.37
C THR A 112 -17.28 -6.11 25.70
N SER A 113 -16.98 -5.76 24.45
CA SER A 113 -15.94 -6.45 23.70
C SER A 113 -14.51 -6.13 24.14
N ARG A 114 -13.62 -7.06 23.80
CA ARG A 114 -12.20 -7.02 24.16
C ARG A 114 -11.35 -6.63 22.94
N ALA A 115 -10.28 -5.88 23.20
CA ALA A 115 -9.21 -5.67 22.22
C ALA A 115 -8.42 -6.97 21.93
N TRP A 116 -8.14 -7.26 20.65
CA TRP A 116 -7.29 -8.36 20.18
C TRP A 116 -5.98 -8.53 20.95
N SER A 117 -5.66 -9.78 21.34
CA SER A 117 -4.41 -10.10 22.04
C SER A 117 -3.24 -10.33 21.07
N ILE A 118 -2.01 -10.09 21.53
CA ILE A 118 -0.79 -10.29 20.72
C ILE A 118 -0.68 -11.74 20.21
N PRO A 119 -0.85 -12.80 21.03
CA PRO A 119 -0.73 -14.18 20.55
C PRO A 119 -1.76 -14.57 19.49
N GLU A 120 -2.98 -14.00 19.55
CA GLU A 120 -4.02 -14.22 18.54
C GLU A 120 -3.61 -13.61 17.19
N LEU A 121 -3.08 -12.38 17.23
CA LEU A 121 -2.61 -11.66 16.05
C LEU A 121 -1.39 -12.34 15.40
N ARG A 122 -0.54 -13.03 16.18
CA ARG A 122 0.60 -13.79 15.64
C ARG A 122 0.22 -14.95 14.73
N ARG A 123 -1.01 -15.43 14.74
CA ARG A 123 -1.48 -16.54 13.88
C ARG A 123 -2.18 -16.07 12.60
N LYS A 124 -2.39 -14.75 12.44
CA LYS A 124 -3.10 -14.17 11.28
C LYS A 124 -2.16 -13.82 10.14
N SER A 125 -2.66 -13.96 8.91
CA SER A 125 -1.91 -13.60 7.70
C SER A 125 -1.66 -12.08 7.63
N PHE A 126 -0.71 -11.66 6.78
CA PHE A 126 -0.45 -10.24 6.56
C PHE A 126 -1.69 -9.52 6.00
N ASN A 127 -2.37 -10.10 5.02
CA ASN A 127 -3.55 -9.53 4.38
C ASN A 127 -4.73 -9.37 5.37
N ASP A 128 -4.91 -10.34 6.28
CA ASP A 128 -5.94 -10.25 7.33
C ASP A 128 -5.61 -9.13 8.32
N LEU A 129 -4.35 -9.00 8.74
CA LEU A 129 -3.91 -7.94 9.64
C LEU A 129 -4.05 -6.56 9.01
N HIS A 130 -3.77 -6.45 7.70
CA HIS A 130 -3.92 -5.21 6.94
C HIS A 130 -5.40 -4.81 6.81
N SER A 131 -6.26 -5.78 6.51
CA SER A 131 -7.72 -5.57 6.45
C SER A 131 -8.28 -5.17 7.82
N LEU A 132 -7.85 -5.86 8.88
CA LEU A 132 -8.22 -5.55 10.27
C LEU A 132 -7.76 -4.14 10.68
N TRP A 133 -6.54 -3.75 10.30
CA TRP A 133 -6.01 -2.41 10.55
C TRP A 133 -6.90 -1.33 9.94
N TYR A 134 -7.32 -1.50 8.68
CA TYR A 134 -8.22 -0.53 8.04
C TYR A 134 -9.62 -0.52 8.64
N ASN A 135 -10.16 -1.67 9.04
CA ASN A 135 -11.42 -1.72 9.76
C ASN A 135 -11.33 -0.95 11.09
N CYS A 136 -10.23 -1.14 11.84
CA CYS A 136 -9.95 -0.35 13.04
C CYS A 136 -9.86 1.14 12.74
N LEU A 137 -9.16 1.53 11.66
CA LEU A 137 -9.00 2.93 11.25
C LEU A 137 -10.34 3.58 10.87
N ILE A 138 -11.19 2.86 10.12
CA ILE A 138 -12.53 3.33 9.74
C ILE A 138 -13.38 3.56 10.98
N GLU A 139 -13.42 2.60 11.91
CA GLU A 139 -14.19 2.75 13.15
C GLU A 139 -13.65 3.89 14.01
N ARG A 140 -12.33 4.06 14.05
CA ARG A 140 -11.68 5.18 14.74
C ARG A 140 -12.08 6.53 14.16
N ASN A 141 -12.22 6.64 12.84
CA ASN A 141 -12.67 7.87 12.19
C ASN A 141 -14.13 8.21 12.54
N ARG A 142 -14.99 7.19 12.66
CA ARG A 142 -16.38 7.36 13.13
C ARG A 142 -16.42 7.87 14.57
N LEU A 143 -15.69 7.21 15.47
CA LEU A 143 -15.56 7.61 16.87
C LEU A 143 -14.96 9.00 17.02
N ALA A 144 -13.93 9.35 16.24
CA ALA A 144 -13.30 10.65 16.29
C ALA A 144 -14.29 11.78 15.94
N ARG A 145 -15.15 11.56 14.92
CA ARG A 145 -16.23 12.48 14.58
C ARG A 145 -17.21 12.63 15.75
N GLU A 146 -17.70 11.53 16.30
CA GLU A 146 -18.66 11.52 17.42
C GLU A 146 -18.09 12.22 18.67
N ILE A 147 -16.87 11.85 19.08
CA ILE A 147 -16.15 12.46 20.20
C ILE A 147 -15.98 13.97 19.99
N HIS A 148 -15.62 14.40 18.78
CA HIS A 148 -15.47 15.82 18.48
C HIS A 148 -16.80 16.57 18.60
N LEU A 149 -17.89 16.01 18.05
CA LEU A 149 -19.22 16.62 18.13
C LEU A 149 -19.72 16.71 19.57
N ILE A 150 -19.51 15.68 20.38
CA ILE A 150 -19.90 15.68 21.79
C ILE A 150 -19.13 16.76 22.56
N ARG A 151 -17.80 16.84 22.35
CA ARG A 151 -16.94 17.86 22.97
C ARG A 151 -17.32 19.28 22.59
N ALA A 152 -17.68 19.51 21.32
CA ALA A 152 -17.96 20.83 20.79
C ALA A 152 -19.38 21.32 21.06
N GLY A 153 -20.38 20.42 21.05
CA GLY A 153 -21.79 20.82 21.01
C GLY A 153 -22.67 20.38 22.17
N LEU A 154 -22.39 19.23 22.81
CA LEU A 154 -23.32 18.61 23.77
C LEU A 154 -22.83 18.65 25.22
N HIS A 155 -21.52 18.79 25.45
CA HIS A 155 -20.90 18.81 26.79
C HIS A 155 -21.35 17.64 27.71
N THR A 156 -21.69 16.49 27.12
CA THR A 156 -22.08 15.27 27.84
C THR A 156 -20.86 14.39 28.14
N GLU A 157 -21.08 13.30 28.88
CA GLU A 157 -20.04 12.31 29.19
C GLU A 157 -19.50 11.63 27.92
N ILE A 158 -18.18 11.67 27.75
CA ILE A 158 -17.44 11.21 26.56
C ILE A 158 -16.73 9.87 26.81
N ASP A 159 -16.72 9.40 28.07
CA ASP A 159 -15.84 8.34 28.53
C ASP A 159 -16.10 7.00 27.81
N SER A 160 -17.37 6.67 27.56
CA SER A 160 -17.75 5.47 26.80
C SER A 160 -17.13 5.43 25.40
N PHE A 161 -17.19 6.53 24.65
CA PHE A 161 -16.59 6.61 23.31
C PHE A 161 -15.06 6.55 23.35
N VAL A 162 -14.44 7.20 24.34
CA VAL A 162 -12.98 7.21 24.50
C VAL A 162 -12.46 5.83 24.89
N THR A 163 -13.13 5.12 25.79
CA THR A 163 -12.72 3.76 26.17
C THR A 163 -12.75 2.80 24.97
N VAL A 164 -13.74 2.90 24.07
CA VAL A 164 -13.79 2.11 22.82
C VAL A 164 -12.67 2.54 21.86
N ASP A 165 -12.43 3.84 21.67
CA ASP A 165 -11.31 4.33 20.86
C ASP A 165 -9.96 3.81 21.38
N GLU A 166 -9.76 3.81 22.70
CA GLU A 166 -8.55 3.29 23.33
C GLU A 166 -8.38 1.79 23.10
N ARG A 167 -9.47 1.00 23.20
CA ARG A 167 -9.43 -0.44 22.87
C ARG A 167 -8.99 -0.65 21.43
N ILE A 168 -9.57 0.08 20.46
CA ILE A 168 -9.17 0.00 19.05
C ILE A 168 -7.72 0.45 18.86
N ARG A 169 -7.29 1.51 19.54
CA ARG A 169 -5.90 1.98 19.48
C ARG A 169 -4.92 0.93 20.02
N THR A 170 -5.31 0.18 21.05
CA THR A 170 -4.49 -0.91 21.59
C THR A 170 -4.36 -2.07 20.60
N THR A 171 -5.41 -2.42 19.85
CA THR A 171 -5.31 -3.46 18.81
C THR A 171 -4.39 -3.01 17.68
N MET A 172 -4.50 -1.76 17.22
CA MET A 172 -3.64 -1.21 16.18
C MET A 172 -2.16 -1.27 16.59
N TRP A 173 -1.79 -0.78 17.78
CA TRP A 173 -0.39 -0.87 18.22
C TRP A 173 0.09 -2.32 18.36
N ARG A 174 -0.76 -3.25 18.82
CA ARG A 174 -0.42 -4.69 18.88
C ARG A 174 -0.19 -5.30 17.49
N ILE A 175 -0.98 -4.90 16.48
CA ILE A 175 -0.74 -5.30 15.08
C ILE A 175 0.64 -4.83 14.63
N ARG A 176 0.97 -3.55 14.88
CA ARG A 176 2.29 -3.00 14.55
C ARG A 176 3.42 -3.76 15.26
N HIS A 177 3.24 -4.07 16.54
CA HIS A 177 4.21 -4.86 17.31
C HIS A 177 4.45 -6.23 16.67
N VAL A 178 3.39 -6.98 16.37
CA VAL A 178 3.50 -8.33 15.76
C VAL A 178 4.16 -8.29 14.39
N LEU A 179 3.87 -7.28 13.56
CA LEU A 179 4.53 -7.12 12.27
C LEU A 179 6.03 -6.87 12.42
N SER A 180 6.43 -6.02 13.38
CA SER A 180 7.84 -5.79 13.69
C SER A 180 8.53 -7.03 14.26
N GLU A 181 7.88 -7.73 15.19
CA GLU A 181 8.37 -8.98 15.81
C GLU A 181 8.65 -10.04 14.73
N ARG A 182 7.74 -10.20 13.77
CA ARG A 182 7.89 -11.15 12.65
C ARG A 182 9.03 -10.80 11.70
N ASP A 183 9.16 -9.53 11.32
CA ASP A 183 10.24 -9.09 10.44
C ASP A 183 11.61 -9.30 11.11
N ILE A 184 11.72 -8.99 12.41
CA ILE A 184 12.94 -9.28 13.19
C ILE A 184 13.21 -10.78 13.25
N ALA A 185 12.20 -11.60 13.56
CA ALA A 185 12.36 -13.05 13.61
C ALA A 185 12.80 -13.63 12.25
N PHE A 186 12.26 -13.13 11.15
CA PHE A 186 12.64 -13.52 9.79
C PHE A 186 14.09 -13.14 9.47
N LYS A 187 14.49 -11.91 9.78
CA LYS A 187 15.88 -11.45 9.60
C LYS A 187 16.87 -12.28 10.41
N ASN A 188 16.53 -12.58 11.66
CA ASN A 188 17.36 -13.43 12.52
C ASN A 188 17.49 -14.85 11.96
N ALA A 189 16.39 -15.42 11.43
CA ALA A 189 16.43 -16.75 10.80
C ALA A 189 17.32 -16.76 9.55
N ILE A 190 17.30 -15.69 8.74
CA ILE A 190 18.17 -15.56 7.56
C ILE A 190 19.63 -15.39 7.95
N SER A 191 19.94 -14.64 9.01
CA SER A 191 21.33 -14.42 9.43
C SER A 191 21.99 -15.67 10.03
N ASN A 192 21.21 -16.63 10.52
CA ASN A 192 21.70 -17.80 11.24
C ASN A 192 22.02 -18.98 10.30
N ASP A 193 23.05 -18.83 9.45
CA ASP A 193 23.45 -19.86 8.48
C ASP A 193 23.81 -21.21 9.12
N LEU A 194 24.37 -21.21 10.34
CA LEU A 194 24.73 -22.44 11.07
C LEU A 194 23.49 -23.26 11.45
N GLU A 195 22.43 -22.60 11.90
CA GLU A 195 21.17 -23.28 12.25
C GLU A 195 20.49 -23.83 10.99
N ARG A 196 20.56 -23.06 9.90
CA ARG A 196 20.09 -23.49 8.59
C ARG A 196 20.79 -24.75 8.09
N GLN A 197 22.12 -24.84 8.21
CA GLN A 197 22.87 -26.04 7.85
C GLN A 197 22.49 -27.24 8.71
N LYS A 198 22.35 -27.06 10.03
CA LYS A 198 21.90 -28.13 10.94
C LYS A 198 20.51 -28.65 10.57
N LEU A 199 19.60 -27.76 10.20
CA LEU A 199 18.24 -28.11 9.75
C LEU A 199 18.30 -28.92 8.46
N ILE A 200 19.14 -28.51 7.50
CA ILE A 200 19.37 -29.26 6.26
C ILE A 200 19.90 -30.67 6.56
N ASP A 201 20.89 -30.79 7.45
CA ASP A 201 21.48 -32.07 7.83
C ASP A 201 20.46 -32.97 8.53
N GLU A 202 19.68 -32.43 9.46
CA GLU A 202 18.60 -33.15 10.15
C GLU A 202 17.53 -33.63 9.15
N PHE A 203 17.11 -32.76 8.23
CA PHE A 203 16.17 -33.11 7.19
C PHE A 203 16.72 -34.20 6.25
N SER A 204 17.99 -34.11 5.83
CA SER A 204 18.61 -35.12 4.97
C SER A 204 18.62 -36.52 5.62
N LYS A 205 18.92 -36.58 6.93
CA LYS A 205 18.92 -37.82 7.71
C LYS A 205 17.52 -38.40 7.81
N THR A 206 16.53 -37.58 8.19
CA THR A 206 15.13 -38.02 8.32
C THR A 206 14.53 -38.44 6.98
N PHE A 207 14.89 -37.79 5.88
CA PHE A 207 14.41 -38.14 4.55
C PHE A 207 15.01 -39.46 4.00
N THR A 208 16.29 -39.72 4.30
CA THR A 208 17.01 -40.91 3.84
C THR A 208 16.70 -42.14 4.71
N GLN A 209 16.30 -41.93 5.97
CA GLN A 209 15.81 -43.00 6.83
C GLN A 209 14.55 -43.61 6.21
N VAL A 210 14.75 -44.76 5.55
CA VAL A 210 13.65 -45.64 5.19
C VAL A 210 13.10 -46.19 6.51
N ASN A 211 11.81 -45.97 6.81
CA ASN A 211 11.12 -46.64 7.90
C ASN A 211 11.10 -48.15 7.59
N LEU A 212 12.16 -48.84 8.00
CA LEU A 212 12.22 -50.29 8.02
C LEU A 212 11.48 -50.77 9.27
N ASP A 213 10.18 -50.51 9.35
CA ASP A 213 9.34 -51.07 10.40
C ASP A 213 9.30 -52.59 10.22
N SER A 214 10.15 -53.26 10.98
CA SER A 214 10.46 -54.69 10.85
C SER A 214 9.33 -55.59 11.39
N ASN A 215 8.10 -55.10 11.54
CA ASN A 215 7.04 -55.85 12.22
C ASN A 215 5.58 -55.51 11.84
N SER A 216 5.27 -55.29 10.56
CA SER A 216 3.90 -55.43 10.10
C SER A 216 3.83 -55.95 8.66
N ASN A 217 3.03 -57.00 8.43
CA ASN A 217 2.76 -57.62 7.13
C ASN A 217 1.90 -56.72 6.22
N SER A 218 2.30 -55.45 6.03
CA SER A 218 1.55 -54.44 5.28
C SER A 218 2.46 -53.49 4.49
N LEU A 219 3.52 -54.03 3.87
CA LEU A 219 4.50 -53.29 3.07
C LEU A 219 3.87 -52.43 1.95
N ALA A 220 2.70 -52.83 1.43
CA ALA A 220 2.00 -52.10 0.38
C ALA A 220 1.27 -50.83 0.87
N LYS A 221 0.81 -50.76 2.13
CA LYS A 221 0.11 -49.57 2.64
C LYS A 221 1.06 -48.49 3.16
N ASP A 222 2.28 -48.84 3.53
CA ASP A 222 3.28 -47.88 4.03
C ASP A 222 3.99 -47.14 2.88
N LEU A 223 4.04 -47.75 1.69
CA LEU A 223 4.54 -47.11 0.46
C LEU A 223 3.53 -46.13 -0.15
N GLU A 224 2.22 -46.38 0.00
CA GLU A 224 1.16 -45.44 -0.43
C GLU A 224 1.02 -44.22 0.50
N ASN A 225 1.44 -44.33 1.78
CA ASN A 225 1.34 -43.26 2.78
C ASN A 225 2.67 -42.49 3.00
N ASP A 226 3.62 -42.57 2.06
CA ASP A 226 4.91 -41.90 2.22
C ASP A 226 4.83 -40.39 1.92
N ASP A 227 4.37 -39.63 2.92
CA ASP A 227 4.34 -38.16 2.93
C ASP A 227 5.73 -37.50 2.80
N SER A 228 6.82 -38.27 2.75
CA SER A 228 8.18 -37.73 2.67
C SER A 228 8.39 -36.86 1.44
N TRP A 229 7.76 -37.20 0.30
CA TRP A 229 7.86 -36.39 -0.91
C TRP A 229 7.12 -35.06 -0.77
N GLU A 230 5.97 -35.03 -0.08
CA GLU A 230 5.30 -33.76 0.26
C GLU A 230 6.11 -32.93 1.25
N LYS A 231 6.72 -33.56 2.25
CA LYS A 231 7.63 -32.89 3.18
C LYS A 231 8.82 -32.27 2.44
N LEU A 232 9.37 -32.97 1.44
CA LEU A 232 10.43 -32.45 0.58
C LEU A 232 9.97 -31.22 -0.21
N LYS A 233 8.77 -31.23 -0.80
CA LYS A 233 8.19 -30.06 -1.49
C LYS A 233 8.05 -28.85 -0.56
N ARG A 234 7.51 -29.06 0.64
CA ARG A 234 7.37 -28.00 1.66
C ARG A 234 8.72 -27.46 2.11
N PHE A 235 9.71 -28.35 2.28
CA PHE A 235 11.08 -28.00 2.63
C PHE A 235 11.78 -27.19 1.53
N GLN A 236 11.60 -27.57 0.27
CA GLN A 236 12.10 -26.84 -0.90
C GLN A 236 11.61 -25.39 -0.92
N LEU A 237 10.31 -25.19 -0.75
CA LEU A 237 9.72 -23.85 -0.70
C LEU A 237 10.23 -23.06 0.52
N ALA A 238 10.29 -23.69 1.69
CA ALA A 238 10.67 -23.02 2.93
C ALA A 238 12.15 -22.57 2.98
N VAL A 239 13.08 -23.41 2.48
CA VAL A 239 14.54 -23.18 2.63
C VAL A 239 15.18 -22.57 1.38
N PHE A 240 14.69 -22.95 0.20
CA PHE A 240 15.27 -22.56 -1.09
C PHE A 240 14.37 -21.66 -1.92
N GLY A 241 13.08 -21.56 -1.59
CA GLY A 241 12.10 -20.78 -2.37
C GLY A 241 11.81 -21.40 -3.73
N ILE A 242 11.93 -22.73 -3.84
CA ILE A 242 11.57 -23.48 -5.06
C ILE A 242 10.07 -23.80 -4.99
N ASN A 243 9.28 -23.23 -5.88
CA ASN A 243 7.85 -23.52 -6.02
C ASN A 243 7.62 -24.73 -6.93
N GLU A 244 6.51 -25.44 -6.70
CA GLU A 244 6.07 -26.56 -7.55
C GLU A 244 5.66 -26.08 -8.94
N ILE A 245 5.05 -24.90 -9.02
CA ILE A 245 4.65 -24.28 -10.29
C ILE A 245 5.89 -23.61 -10.88
N ILE A 246 6.35 -24.12 -12.02
CA ILE A 246 7.58 -23.69 -12.68
C ILE A 246 7.53 -22.18 -13.01
N GLU A 247 6.38 -21.68 -13.46
CA GLU A 247 6.15 -20.28 -13.82
C GLU A 247 6.31 -19.29 -12.66
N GLU A 248 6.07 -19.73 -11.42
CA GLU A 248 6.18 -18.87 -10.24
C GLU A 248 7.64 -18.66 -9.81
N ASN A 249 8.57 -19.48 -10.30
CA ASN A 249 10.00 -19.40 -10.00
C ASN A 249 10.69 -18.25 -10.76
N LYS A 250 10.35 -17.00 -10.42
CA LYS A 250 10.87 -15.80 -11.10
C LYS A 250 12.30 -15.43 -10.70
N THR A 251 12.72 -15.78 -9.49
CA THR A 251 14.03 -15.43 -8.93
C THR A 251 14.93 -16.65 -8.83
N ILE A 252 15.96 -16.71 -9.67
CA ILE A 252 16.94 -17.80 -9.68
C ILE A 252 18.23 -17.30 -9.04
N ASP A 253 18.43 -17.68 -7.79
CA ASP A 253 19.58 -17.27 -6.98
C ASP A 253 20.56 -18.44 -6.78
N LYS A 254 21.73 -18.15 -6.20
CA LYS A 254 22.67 -19.19 -5.76
C LYS A 254 22.01 -20.19 -4.80
N ASN A 255 21.09 -19.71 -3.97
CA ASN A 255 20.35 -20.55 -3.04
C ASN A 255 19.46 -21.56 -3.75
N PHE A 256 18.81 -21.13 -4.83
CA PHE A 256 17.96 -21.97 -5.68
C PHE A 256 18.80 -23.09 -6.33
N VAL A 257 19.96 -22.74 -6.89
CA VAL A 257 20.91 -23.70 -7.47
C VAL A 257 21.39 -24.72 -6.44
N HIS A 258 21.75 -24.26 -5.23
CA HIS A 258 22.10 -25.15 -4.12
C HIS A 258 20.96 -26.09 -3.75
N GLY A 259 19.72 -25.59 -3.73
CA GLY A 259 18.52 -26.39 -3.49
C GLY A 259 18.35 -27.51 -4.53
N ILE A 260 18.53 -27.22 -5.82
CA ILE A 260 18.49 -28.23 -6.90
C ILE A 260 19.53 -29.32 -6.66
N LYS A 261 20.79 -28.94 -6.41
CA LYS A 261 21.88 -29.91 -6.15
C LYS A 261 21.55 -30.80 -4.95
N LEU A 262 21.05 -30.20 -3.87
CA LEU A 262 20.70 -30.94 -2.67
C LEU A 262 19.55 -31.92 -2.89
N VAL A 263 18.47 -31.47 -3.53
CA VAL A 263 17.30 -32.30 -3.83
C VAL A 263 17.66 -33.46 -4.75
N ALA A 264 18.48 -33.22 -5.78
CA ALA A 264 18.94 -34.27 -6.68
C ALA A 264 19.71 -35.37 -5.93
N ASN A 265 20.60 -34.96 -5.02
CA ASN A 265 21.35 -35.91 -4.18
C ASN A 265 20.42 -36.67 -3.21
N LEU A 266 19.45 -36.00 -2.58
CA LEU A 266 18.48 -36.66 -1.69
C LEU A 266 17.60 -37.67 -2.45
N LYS A 267 17.13 -37.31 -3.64
CA LYS A 267 16.37 -38.21 -4.52
C LYS A 267 17.14 -39.49 -4.80
N LEU A 268 18.41 -39.36 -5.21
CA LEU A 268 19.27 -40.51 -5.48
C LEU A 268 19.53 -41.34 -4.22
N GLN A 269 19.84 -40.71 -3.09
CA GLN A 269 20.09 -41.42 -1.83
C GLN A 269 18.87 -42.23 -1.38
N LYS A 270 17.69 -41.63 -1.40
CA LYS A 270 16.45 -42.31 -1.03
C LYS A 270 16.14 -43.48 -1.97
N LEU A 271 16.17 -43.24 -3.28
CA LEU A 271 15.85 -44.29 -4.27
C LEU A 271 16.93 -45.38 -4.35
N SER A 272 18.20 -45.07 -4.09
CA SER A 272 19.27 -46.08 -3.98
C SER A 272 19.07 -47.02 -2.79
N SER A 273 18.31 -46.58 -1.78
CA SER A 273 17.97 -47.42 -0.62
C SER A 273 16.80 -48.35 -0.93
N ILE A 274 15.97 -47.98 -1.91
CA ILE A 274 14.79 -48.75 -2.35
C ILE A 274 15.21 -49.77 -3.42
N ASP A 275 15.92 -49.34 -4.47
CA ASP A 275 16.23 -50.18 -5.62
C ASP A 275 17.71 -50.53 -5.78
N PRO A 276 18.03 -51.82 -6.01
CA PRO A 276 19.41 -52.28 -6.18
C PRO A 276 20.05 -51.77 -7.46
N SER A 277 19.30 -51.59 -8.56
CA SER A 277 19.87 -51.11 -9.83
C SER A 277 20.38 -49.67 -9.73
N ILE A 278 19.66 -48.82 -8.99
CA ILE A 278 20.07 -47.43 -8.73
C ILE A 278 21.26 -47.43 -7.77
N LYS A 279 21.24 -48.29 -6.75
CA LYS A 279 22.37 -48.49 -5.83
C LYS A 279 23.64 -48.90 -6.55
N ASP A 280 23.55 -49.85 -7.48
CA ASP A 280 24.69 -50.30 -8.28
C ASP A 280 25.25 -49.18 -9.14
N TRP A 281 24.39 -48.35 -9.74
CA TRP A 281 24.83 -47.16 -10.47
C TRP A 281 25.54 -46.16 -9.55
N TYR A 282 24.94 -45.84 -8.40
CA TYR A 282 25.45 -44.85 -7.45
C TYR A 282 26.78 -45.28 -6.82
N ILE A 283 26.92 -46.55 -6.44
CA ILE A 283 28.15 -47.06 -5.80
C ILE A 283 29.21 -47.38 -6.85
N ASN A 284 28.88 -48.20 -7.86
CA ASN A 284 29.91 -48.76 -8.76
C ASN A 284 30.32 -47.80 -9.88
N LYS A 285 29.38 -47.03 -10.45
CA LYS A 285 29.69 -46.09 -11.55
C LYS A 285 30.03 -44.69 -11.06
N TRP A 286 29.41 -44.25 -9.98
CA TRP A 286 29.59 -42.90 -9.45
C TRP A 286 30.58 -42.82 -8.28
N GLY A 287 30.87 -43.94 -7.60
CA GLY A 287 31.82 -43.98 -6.48
C GLY A 287 31.25 -43.46 -5.16
N GLY A 288 29.93 -43.28 -5.06
CA GLY A 288 29.24 -42.84 -3.85
C GLY A 288 29.37 -41.36 -3.50
N ASN A 289 30.02 -40.56 -4.35
CA ASN A 289 30.19 -39.11 -4.13
C ASN A 289 28.89 -38.32 -4.40
N GLN A 290 28.80 -37.08 -3.93
CA GLN A 290 27.67 -36.21 -4.26
C GLN A 290 27.78 -35.66 -5.69
N LEU A 291 26.66 -35.47 -6.38
CA LEU A 291 26.60 -34.75 -7.65
C LEU A 291 26.93 -33.27 -7.42
N THR A 292 27.92 -32.76 -8.14
CA THR A 292 28.39 -31.37 -8.04
C THR A 292 27.93 -30.51 -9.23
N ASP A 293 27.87 -31.09 -10.43
CA ASP A 293 27.52 -30.40 -11.68
C ASP A 293 26.02 -30.13 -11.78
N ILE A 294 25.65 -28.90 -12.15
CA ILE A 294 24.26 -28.46 -12.18
C ILE A 294 23.46 -29.12 -13.29
N ALA A 295 24.06 -29.41 -14.46
CA ALA A 295 23.35 -30.05 -15.56
C ALA A 295 22.86 -31.44 -15.14
N GLN A 296 23.73 -32.21 -14.51
CA GLN A 296 23.43 -33.55 -14.02
C GLN A 296 22.39 -33.50 -12.89
N CYS A 297 22.58 -32.58 -11.93
CA CYS A 297 21.62 -32.37 -10.85
C CYS A 297 20.24 -31.98 -11.39
N PHE A 298 20.17 -31.14 -12.43
CA PHE A 298 18.92 -30.66 -13.00
C PHE A 298 18.12 -31.77 -13.68
N VAL A 299 18.79 -32.70 -14.37
CA VAL A 299 18.14 -33.87 -14.98
C VAL A 299 17.50 -34.75 -13.91
N VAL A 300 18.24 -35.07 -12.84
CA VAL A 300 17.74 -35.85 -11.70
C VAL A 300 16.69 -35.09 -10.88
N PHE A 301 16.79 -33.76 -10.82
CA PHE A 301 15.78 -32.94 -10.15
C PHE A 301 14.45 -32.97 -10.91
N SER A 302 14.50 -32.85 -12.24
CA SER A 302 13.34 -32.76 -13.13
C SER A 302 12.62 -34.09 -13.34
N CYS A 303 13.27 -35.22 -13.04
CA CYS A 303 12.61 -36.51 -13.14
C CYS A 303 11.51 -36.66 -12.07
N GLU A 304 10.46 -37.40 -12.43
CA GLU A 304 9.44 -37.83 -11.49
C GLU A 304 10.04 -38.70 -10.38
N ASN A 305 9.32 -38.85 -9.27
CA ASN A 305 9.81 -39.56 -8.08
C ASN A 305 9.77 -41.09 -8.22
N ASP A 306 9.88 -41.59 -9.45
CA ASP A 306 9.74 -43.00 -9.82
C ASP A 306 11.08 -43.65 -10.15
N VAL A 307 11.14 -44.96 -9.92
CA VAL A 307 12.33 -45.80 -10.20
C VAL A 307 12.69 -45.78 -11.69
N LYS A 308 11.70 -45.87 -12.57
CA LYS A 308 11.93 -45.90 -14.02
C LYS A 308 12.49 -44.57 -14.52
N SER A 309 11.81 -43.47 -14.18
CA SER A 309 12.21 -42.11 -14.56
C SER A 309 13.60 -41.74 -14.04
N THR A 310 13.99 -42.27 -12.88
CA THR A 310 15.33 -42.05 -12.31
C THR A 310 16.41 -42.89 -12.96
N LEU A 311 16.11 -44.12 -13.41
CA LEU A 311 17.04 -44.90 -14.24
C LEU A 311 17.30 -44.22 -15.60
N ASP A 312 16.25 -43.66 -16.21
CA ASP A 312 16.37 -42.90 -17.45
C ASP A 312 17.24 -41.65 -17.22
N ALA A 313 17.01 -40.92 -16.12
CA ALA A 313 17.88 -39.80 -15.70
C ALA A 313 19.35 -40.23 -15.51
N CYS A 314 19.61 -41.37 -14.86
CA CYS A 314 20.97 -41.91 -14.69
C CYS A 314 21.65 -42.23 -16.03
N SER A 315 20.88 -42.67 -17.04
CA SER A 315 21.40 -42.90 -18.39
C SER A 315 21.85 -41.60 -19.07
N ILE A 316 21.02 -40.56 -18.97
CA ILE A 316 21.32 -39.20 -19.48
C ILE A 316 22.53 -38.61 -18.76
N VAL A 317 22.66 -38.80 -17.45
CA VAL A 317 23.83 -38.34 -16.69
C VAL A 317 25.11 -39.01 -17.19
N ASN A 318 25.07 -40.30 -17.54
CA ASN A 318 26.25 -40.96 -18.14
C ASN A 318 26.62 -40.33 -19.49
N GLU A 319 25.65 -40.00 -20.32
CA GLU A 319 25.87 -39.33 -21.62
C GLU A 319 26.48 -37.93 -21.43
N LEU A 320 25.94 -37.14 -20.51
CA LEU A 320 26.50 -35.83 -20.17
C LEU A 320 27.95 -35.91 -19.68
N ARG A 321 28.30 -37.01 -18.99
CA ARG A 321 29.66 -37.25 -18.49
C ARG A 321 30.64 -37.66 -19.58
N SER A 322 30.16 -38.35 -20.63
CA SER A 322 31.00 -38.71 -21.78
C SER A 322 31.51 -37.46 -22.52
N ASP A 323 30.78 -36.35 -22.45
CA ASP A 323 31.11 -35.09 -23.11
C ASP A 323 31.63 -34.04 -22.11
N PRO A 324 32.96 -33.88 -21.94
CA PRO A 324 33.51 -32.90 -20.99
C PRO A 324 33.19 -31.44 -21.35
N SER A 325 32.80 -31.18 -22.61
CA SER A 325 32.38 -29.85 -23.07
C SER A 325 31.04 -29.40 -22.49
N LYS A 326 30.21 -30.33 -21.99
CA LYS A 326 28.90 -30.05 -21.40
C LYS A 326 28.97 -29.72 -19.91
N LEU A 327 30.14 -29.83 -19.29
CA LEU A 327 30.35 -29.47 -17.88
C LEU A 327 30.14 -27.96 -17.68
N ILE A 328 29.30 -27.59 -16.72
CA ILE A 328 28.96 -26.19 -16.50
C ILE A 328 29.85 -25.63 -15.36
N PRO A 329 30.60 -24.54 -15.59
CA PRO A 329 31.34 -23.89 -14.52
C PRO A 329 30.41 -23.12 -13.58
N GLU A 330 30.78 -23.04 -12.29
CA GLU A 330 29.97 -22.41 -11.23
C GLU A 330 29.45 -21.01 -11.59
N ASN A 331 30.26 -20.21 -12.28
CA ASN A 331 29.91 -18.85 -12.70
C ASN A 331 28.74 -18.79 -13.69
N LYS A 332 28.48 -19.87 -14.43
CA LYS A 332 27.42 -19.93 -15.44
C LYS A 332 26.17 -20.68 -14.97
N GLU A 333 26.18 -21.31 -13.79
CA GLU A 333 25.09 -22.15 -13.31
C GLU A 333 23.75 -21.41 -13.23
N ILE A 334 23.76 -20.16 -12.77
CA ILE A 334 22.53 -19.36 -12.65
C ILE A 334 21.93 -19.10 -14.03
N GLN A 335 22.78 -18.78 -15.01
CA GLN A 335 22.34 -18.49 -16.38
C GLN A 335 21.80 -19.73 -17.08
N THR A 336 22.45 -20.88 -16.89
CA THR A 336 22.03 -22.14 -17.49
C THR A 336 20.71 -22.64 -16.89
N VAL A 337 20.56 -22.60 -15.56
CA VAL A 337 19.30 -22.96 -14.89
C VAL A 337 18.16 -22.05 -15.36
N LYS A 338 18.42 -20.75 -15.49
CA LYS A 338 17.45 -19.81 -16.07
C LYS A 338 17.04 -20.18 -17.49
N SER A 339 17.99 -20.57 -18.33
CA SER A 339 17.69 -21.02 -19.69
C SER A 339 16.89 -22.31 -19.72
N TYR A 340 17.12 -23.23 -18.77
CA TYR A 340 16.36 -24.48 -18.70
C TYR A 340 14.92 -24.26 -18.25
N ILE A 341 14.73 -23.46 -17.19
CA ILE A 341 13.38 -23.12 -16.71
C ILE A 341 12.60 -22.38 -17.78
N GLN A 342 13.23 -21.43 -18.48
CA GLN A 342 12.59 -20.72 -19.59
C GLN A 342 12.12 -21.68 -20.69
N LYS A 343 12.95 -22.66 -21.08
CA LYS A 343 12.57 -23.68 -22.06
C LYS A 343 11.42 -24.58 -21.58
N LEU A 344 11.38 -24.90 -20.28
CA LEU A 344 10.28 -25.66 -19.71
C LEU A 344 8.96 -24.89 -19.76
N ILE A 345 8.99 -23.58 -19.46
CA ILE A 345 7.81 -22.71 -19.56
C ILE A 345 7.33 -22.61 -21.02
N GLU A 346 8.25 -22.43 -21.97
CA GLU A 346 7.91 -22.39 -23.40
C GLU A 346 7.29 -23.71 -23.89
N PHE A 347 7.70 -24.84 -23.32
CA PHE A 347 7.14 -26.16 -23.65
C PHE A 347 5.76 -26.40 -23.03
N THR A 348 5.45 -25.78 -21.88
CA THR A 348 4.13 -25.92 -21.25
C THR A 348 3.06 -25.05 -21.89
N ASP A 349 3.46 -23.93 -22.52
CA ASP A 349 2.55 -22.97 -23.16
C ASP A 349 2.17 -23.34 -24.61
N GLY A 350 2.94 -24.22 -25.27
CA GLY A 350 2.75 -24.64 -26.66
C GLY A 350 2.11 -26.02 -26.78
#